data_AF-A0A8T2BAB8-F1
#
_entry.id   AF-A0A8T2BAB8-F1
#
_cell.length_a   1.000
_cell.length_b   1.000
_cell.length_c   1.000
_cell.angle_alpha   90.00
_cell.angle_beta   90.00
_cell.angle_gamma   90.00
#
_symmetry.space_group_name_H-M   'P 1'
#
loop_
_entity.id
_entity.type
_entity.pdbx_description
1 polymer ?
#
loop_
_entity_poly.entity_id
_entity_poly.type
_entity_poly.pdbx_seq_one_letter_code
_entity_poly.pdbx_strand_id
1 'polypeptide(L)'
;MCNYWDTEEAMQRSATYSKARISDRGGLGPHIHFSSPKSFQQIKDEMEELLGRAVSLGEVFIKTHTRPDGIWRVTSSGAHNRGLDHNLSSTEMDSRGNPYGFGSLKETLGKRKRYGQSSSSSSSFLDLQEQLKEAQRKIEEQAAYNERRDSEDAARKAEQTRAAAEQKDKLKHLSLVEKYLRQTDPHFLDFMATHSAPQDTTNPLSPLPQNDP
;
A
#
# COMPACT_ATOMS: atom_id res chain seq x y z
N MET A 1 21.08 20.28 -22.37
CA MET A 1 20.73 19.15 -21.48
C MET A 1 19.74 19.53 -20.37
N CYS A 2 19.50 20.81 -20.05
CA CYS A 2 18.58 21.20 -18.95
C CYS A 2 17.22 21.77 -19.38
N ASN A 3 17.00 22.07 -20.66
CA ASN A 3 15.82 22.80 -21.14
C ASN A 3 14.47 22.09 -20.90
N TYR A 4 14.47 20.78 -20.62
CA TYR A 4 13.26 20.02 -20.30
C TYR A 4 12.75 20.32 -18.88
N TRP A 5 13.66 20.52 -17.92
CA TRP A 5 13.29 20.72 -16.51
C TRP A 5 12.76 22.13 -16.22
N ASP A 6 13.11 23.09 -17.07
CA ASP A 6 12.62 24.47 -17.01
C ASP A 6 11.25 24.64 -17.70
N THR A 7 10.67 23.56 -18.24
CA THR A 7 9.31 23.60 -18.80
C THR A 7 8.27 23.64 -17.70
N GLU A 8 7.22 24.43 -17.91
CA GLU A 8 6.16 24.61 -16.93
C GLU A 8 5.43 23.29 -16.63
N GLU A 9 5.32 22.38 -17.60
CA GLU A 9 4.79 21.03 -17.41
C GLU A 9 5.66 20.17 -16.48
N ALA A 10 6.99 20.23 -16.64
CA ALA A 10 7.92 19.48 -15.78
C ALA A 10 7.94 20.05 -14.36
N MET A 11 7.89 21.37 -14.23
CA MET A 11 7.79 22.05 -12.93
C MET A 11 6.48 21.73 -12.20
N GLN A 12 5.34 21.75 -12.91
CA GLN A 12 4.05 21.37 -12.33
C GLN A 12 4.03 19.91 -11.88
N ARG A 13 4.51 18.98 -12.71
CA ARG A 13 4.61 17.55 -12.32
C ARG A 13 5.49 17.36 -11.09
N SER A 14 6.62 18.06 -11.02
CA SER A 14 7.51 18.05 -9.86
C SER A 14 6.83 18.61 -8.61
N ALA A 15 6.14 19.75 -8.71
CA ALA A 15 5.40 20.36 -7.61
C ALA A 15 4.25 19.49 -7.10
N THR A 16 3.54 18.78 -7.99
CA THR A 16 2.49 17.82 -7.61
C THR A 16 3.10 16.61 -6.91
N TYR A 17 4.21 16.07 -7.41
CA TYR A 17 4.86 14.89 -6.84
C TYR A 17 5.56 15.19 -5.50
N SER A 18 6.12 16.39 -5.34
CA SER A 18 6.73 16.82 -4.08
C SER A 18 5.69 17.00 -2.97
N LYS A 19 4.52 17.56 -3.29
CA LYS A 19 3.38 17.65 -2.36
C LYS A 19 2.87 16.27 -1.93
N ALA A 20 2.85 15.28 -2.83
CA ALA A 20 2.47 13.91 -2.47
C ALA A 20 3.46 13.23 -1.52
N ARG A 21 4.73 13.69 -1.47
CA ARG A 21 5.77 13.15 -0.59
C ARG A 21 5.84 13.82 0.79
N ILE A 22 5.29 15.02 0.93
CA ILE A 22 5.35 15.78 2.18
C ILE A 22 3.97 15.67 2.83
N SER A 23 3.83 14.77 3.82
CA SER A 23 2.67 14.78 4.69
C SER A 23 2.59 16.14 5.41
N ASP A 24 1.38 16.57 5.78
CA ASP A 24 1.14 17.80 6.56
C ASP A 24 1.85 17.81 7.95
N ARG A 25 2.55 16.73 8.29
CA ARG A 25 3.36 16.53 9.51
C ARG A 25 4.87 16.56 9.25
N GLY A 26 5.33 17.22 8.19
CA GLY A 26 6.77 17.37 7.93
C GLY A 26 7.47 16.06 7.54
N GLY A 27 6.76 15.16 6.84
CA GLY A 27 7.33 13.90 6.33
C GLY A 27 7.24 12.71 7.28
N LEU A 28 6.63 12.86 8.46
CA LEU A 28 6.29 11.74 9.34
C LEU A 28 4.83 11.33 9.12
N GLY A 29 4.65 10.24 8.38
CA GLY A 29 3.37 9.59 8.11
C GLY A 29 3.57 8.42 7.15
N PRO A 30 2.66 7.43 7.10
CA PRO A 30 2.73 6.36 6.11
C PRO A 30 2.85 6.97 4.72
N HIS A 31 3.85 6.54 3.94
CA HIS A 31 4.01 7.00 2.57
C HIS A 31 2.76 6.62 1.77
N ILE A 32 1.84 7.57 1.60
CA ILE A 32 0.63 7.35 0.81
C ILE A 32 1.08 7.39 -0.64
N HIS A 33 1.23 6.21 -1.24
CA HIS A 33 1.28 6.10 -2.69
C HIS A 33 -0.08 6.57 -3.23
N PHE A 34 -0.22 7.86 -3.52
CA PHE A 34 -1.13 8.30 -4.56
C PHE A 34 -0.54 7.75 -5.86
N SER A 35 -0.87 6.50 -6.16
CA SER A 35 -0.56 5.89 -7.45
C SER A 35 -0.95 6.87 -8.56
N SER A 36 -0.06 6.94 -9.54
CA SER A 36 -0.01 7.90 -10.65
C SER A 36 -1.34 8.03 -11.45
N PRO A 37 -1.42 8.90 -12.49
CA PRO A 37 -2.66 9.48 -12.98
C PRO A 37 -3.70 8.43 -13.42
N LYS A 38 -4.92 8.59 -12.87
CA LYS A 38 -6.13 7.77 -13.03
C LYS A 38 -5.95 6.26 -12.78
N SER A 39 -6.72 5.73 -11.83
CA SER A 39 -6.72 4.28 -11.58
C SER A 39 -7.36 3.53 -12.75
N PHE A 40 -6.99 2.25 -12.95
CA PHE A 40 -7.64 1.38 -13.95
C PHE A 40 -9.16 1.34 -13.78
N GLN A 41 -9.64 1.42 -12.53
CA GLN A 41 -11.07 1.47 -12.22
C GLN A 41 -11.70 2.77 -12.73
N GLN A 42 -11.10 3.93 -12.48
CA GLN A 42 -11.60 5.21 -12.99
C GLN A 42 -11.63 5.24 -14.52
N ILE A 43 -10.62 4.65 -15.17
CA ILE A 43 -10.57 4.57 -16.64
C ILE A 43 -11.64 3.62 -17.17
N LYS A 44 -11.91 2.53 -16.45
CA LYS A 44 -13.01 1.63 -16.76
C LYS A 44 -14.34 2.38 -16.68
N ASP A 45 -14.61 3.06 -15.57
CA ASP A 45 -15.87 3.79 -15.34
C ASP A 45 -16.09 4.86 -16.43
N GLU A 46 -15.06 5.64 -16.79
CA GLU A 46 -15.11 6.60 -17.89
C GLU A 46 -15.36 5.93 -19.25
N MET A 47 -14.80 4.74 -19.49
CA MET A 47 -15.07 4.01 -20.73
C MET A 47 -16.49 3.44 -20.76
N GLU A 48 -17.03 2.98 -19.63
CA GLU A 48 -18.39 2.49 -19.51
C GLU A 48 -19.42 3.62 -19.71
N GLU A 49 -19.13 4.83 -19.20
CA GLU A 49 -19.93 6.03 -19.44
C GLU A 49 -19.91 6.45 -20.92
N LEU A 50 -18.73 6.46 -21.56
CA LEU A 50 -18.60 6.84 -22.98
C LEU A 50 -19.20 5.81 -23.95
N LEU A 51 -19.07 4.52 -23.65
CA LEU A 51 -19.53 3.44 -24.53
C LEU A 51 -20.92 2.93 -24.18
N GLY A 52 -21.50 3.34 -23.05
CA GLY A 52 -22.82 2.92 -22.58
C GLY A 52 -22.96 1.42 -22.32
N ARG A 53 -21.84 0.71 -22.17
CA ARG A 53 -21.77 -0.74 -21.95
C ARG A 53 -20.66 -1.08 -20.97
N ALA A 54 -20.75 -2.25 -20.35
CA ALA A 54 -19.66 -2.78 -19.54
C ALA A 54 -18.40 -2.96 -20.38
N VAL A 55 -17.25 -2.55 -19.83
CA VAL A 55 -15.95 -2.54 -20.51
C VAL A 55 -15.06 -3.59 -19.88
N SER A 56 -14.46 -4.43 -20.72
CA SER A 56 -13.59 -5.50 -20.24
C SER A 56 -12.24 -4.95 -19.78
N LEU A 57 -11.58 -5.62 -18.83
CA LEU A 57 -10.25 -5.22 -18.37
C LEU A 57 -9.22 -5.15 -19.51
N GLY A 58 -9.37 -5.98 -20.55
CA GLY A 58 -8.53 -5.93 -21.75
C GLY A 58 -8.70 -4.64 -22.55
N GLU A 59 -9.92 -4.10 -22.65
CA GLU A 59 -10.18 -2.82 -23.31
C GLU A 59 -9.60 -1.64 -22.51
N VAL A 60 -9.73 -1.69 -21.18
CA VAL A 60 -9.10 -0.72 -20.27
C VAL A 60 -7.57 -0.77 -20.42
N PHE A 61 -7.00 -1.98 -20.56
CA PHE A 61 -5.57 -2.18 -20.77
C PHE A 61 -5.10 -1.58 -22.10
N ILE A 62 -5.84 -1.80 -23.18
CA ILE A 62 -5.54 -1.19 -24.49
C ILE A 62 -5.58 0.34 -24.39
N LYS A 63 -6.63 0.92 -23.79
CA LYS A 63 -6.74 2.39 -23.68
C LYS A 63 -5.65 3.02 -22.81
N THR A 64 -5.30 2.37 -21.71
CA THR A 64 -4.23 2.85 -20.79
C THR A 64 -2.86 2.80 -21.43
N HIS A 65 -2.60 1.79 -22.26
CA HIS A 65 -1.29 1.57 -22.84
C HIS A 65 -1.19 1.97 -24.30
N THR A 66 -2.22 2.56 -24.91
CA THR A 66 -2.17 3.13 -26.26
C THR A 66 -2.13 4.66 -26.18
N ARG A 67 -1.19 5.29 -26.90
CA ARG A 67 -1.10 6.75 -27.05
C ARG A 67 -2.17 7.26 -28.04
N PRO A 68 -2.51 8.56 -28.05
CA PRO A 68 -3.43 9.14 -29.04
C PRO A 68 -3.02 8.86 -30.50
N ASP A 69 -1.71 8.76 -30.75
CA ASP A 69 -1.13 8.43 -32.06
C ASP A 69 -1.22 6.93 -32.42
N GLY A 70 -1.89 6.11 -31.59
CA GLY A 70 -2.07 4.67 -31.80
C GLY A 70 -0.87 3.79 -31.44
N ILE A 71 0.18 4.35 -30.83
CA ILE A 71 1.42 3.62 -30.46
C ILE A 71 1.36 3.18 -28.98
N TRP A 72 1.78 1.95 -28.66
CA TRP A 72 1.79 1.49 -27.26
C TRP A 72 2.84 2.20 -26.39
N ARG A 73 2.52 2.48 -25.12
CA ARG A 73 3.38 3.12 -24.12
C ARG A 73 4.47 2.20 -23.56
N VAL A 74 4.36 0.89 -23.75
CA VAL A 74 5.37 -0.11 -23.34
C VAL A 74 6.21 -0.52 -24.55
N THR A 75 7.46 -0.08 -24.60
CA THR A 75 8.50 -0.68 -25.43
C THR A 75 9.29 -1.69 -24.60
N SER A 76 8.67 -2.82 -24.27
CA SER A 76 9.45 -4.05 -24.03
C SER A 76 9.40 -4.83 -25.34
N SER A 77 10.48 -4.71 -26.12
CA SER A 77 10.82 -5.55 -27.26
C SER A 77 9.74 -5.73 -28.34
N GLY A 78 9.80 -4.90 -29.38
CA GLY A 78 9.54 -5.38 -30.75
C GLY A 78 8.12 -5.82 -31.14
N ALA A 79 7.06 -5.15 -30.68
CA ALA A 79 5.72 -5.33 -31.24
C ALA A 79 5.28 -4.07 -31.99
N HIS A 80 5.50 -4.07 -33.31
CA HIS A 80 4.84 -3.13 -34.21
C HIS A 80 3.34 -3.40 -34.16
N ASN A 81 2.57 -2.36 -33.87
CA ASN A 81 1.13 -2.35 -34.09
C ASN A 81 0.82 -2.57 -35.56
N ARG A 82 0.31 -3.74 -35.89
CA ARG A 82 -0.88 -3.83 -36.72
C ARG A 82 -1.91 -4.68 -35.94
N GLY A 83 -3.19 -4.46 -36.22
CA GLY A 83 -4.31 -4.79 -35.34
C GLY A 83 -4.60 -6.26 -35.06
N LEU A 84 -5.37 -6.49 -34.00
CA LEU A 84 -5.93 -7.78 -33.59
C LEU A 84 -6.84 -8.48 -34.64
N ASP A 85 -6.94 -7.97 -35.87
CA ASP A 85 -7.69 -8.59 -36.97
C ASP A 85 -6.82 -9.44 -37.93
N HIS A 86 -5.49 -9.46 -37.75
CA HIS A 86 -4.58 -10.25 -38.60
C HIS A 86 -3.82 -11.34 -37.82
N ASN A 87 -4.36 -11.77 -36.67
CA ASN A 87 -3.74 -12.80 -35.80
C ASN A 87 -3.63 -14.19 -36.47
N LEU A 88 -3.98 -14.36 -37.75
CA LEU A 88 -3.97 -15.67 -38.42
C LEU A 88 -2.99 -15.85 -39.60
N SER A 89 -2.18 -14.88 -40.03
CA SER A 89 -1.35 -15.10 -41.25
C SER A 89 -0.01 -14.38 -41.36
N SER A 90 0.71 -14.14 -40.26
CA SER A 90 2.09 -13.62 -40.36
C SER A 90 3.10 -14.76 -40.52
N THR A 91 3.12 -15.34 -41.72
CA THR A 91 4.15 -16.28 -42.16
C THR A 91 5.02 -15.56 -43.19
N GLU A 92 6.26 -15.26 -42.83
CA GLU A 92 7.26 -14.65 -43.70
C GLU A 92 8.21 -15.73 -44.22
N MET A 93 8.70 -15.66 -45.46
CA MET A 93 9.60 -16.67 -46.04
C MET A 93 11.05 -16.20 -45.95
N ASP A 94 11.97 -17.07 -45.52
CA ASP A 94 13.40 -16.78 -45.60
C ASP A 94 13.89 -16.76 -47.07
N SER A 95 15.11 -16.31 -47.32
CA SER A 95 15.70 -16.29 -48.67
C SER A 95 15.89 -17.68 -49.30
N ARG A 96 15.57 -18.75 -48.56
CA ARG A 96 15.61 -20.16 -48.98
C ARG A 96 14.19 -20.73 -49.16
N GLY A 97 13.14 -19.93 -48.95
CA GLY A 97 11.73 -20.29 -49.10
C GLY A 97 11.09 -20.95 -47.88
N ASN A 98 11.69 -20.86 -46.68
CA ASN A 98 11.13 -21.47 -45.47
C ASN A 98 10.26 -20.47 -44.67
N PRO A 99 9.06 -20.88 -44.25
CA PRO A 99 8.16 -20.03 -43.48
C PRO A 99 8.62 -19.84 -42.02
N TYR A 100 8.72 -18.59 -41.56
CA TYR A 100 9.01 -18.18 -40.19
C TYR A 100 8.02 -17.09 -39.70
N GLY A 101 7.81 -16.99 -38.38
CA GLY A 101 6.85 -16.05 -37.77
C GLY A 101 5.88 -16.71 -36.79
N PHE A 102 5.06 -15.89 -36.09
CA PHE A 102 4.15 -16.28 -34.98
C PHE A 102 3.03 -17.25 -35.40
N GLY A 103 2.93 -17.62 -36.69
CA GLY A 103 2.04 -18.65 -37.24
C GLY A 103 2.72 -19.89 -37.81
N SER A 104 4.06 -20.00 -37.84
CA SER A 104 4.78 -21.12 -38.48
C SER A 104 4.77 -22.44 -37.67
N LEU A 105 4.01 -22.50 -36.57
CA LEU A 105 3.95 -23.65 -35.68
C LEU A 105 3.41 -24.93 -36.35
N LYS A 106 2.75 -24.84 -37.50
CA LYS A 106 2.14 -26.01 -38.15
C LYS A 106 3.08 -26.88 -38.99
N GLU A 107 4.19 -26.35 -39.52
CA GLU A 107 4.97 -27.10 -40.53
C GLU A 107 6.26 -27.75 -39.99
N THR A 108 6.78 -27.25 -38.86
CA THR A 108 7.90 -27.90 -38.12
C THR A 108 7.45 -29.05 -37.21
N LEU A 109 6.16 -29.44 -37.26
CA LEU A 109 5.66 -30.71 -36.70
C LEU A 109 6.01 -31.90 -37.60
N GLY A 110 7.13 -31.82 -38.33
CA GLY A 110 7.78 -32.97 -38.92
C GLY A 110 8.26 -33.90 -37.81
N LYS A 111 7.47 -34.94 -37.52
CA LYS A 111 7.86 -36.23 -36.90
C LYS A 111 8.91 -36.16 -35.77
N ARG A 112 8.92 -35.10 -34.96
CA ARG A 112 9.87 -35.01 -33.85
C ARG A 112 9.36 -35.95 -32.76
N LYS A 113 10.03 -37.10 -32.68
CA LYS A 113 9.91 -38.12 -31.64
C LYS A 113 9.79 -37.38 -30.30
N ARG A 114 8.59 -37.39 -29.71
CA ARG A 114 8.33 -36.90 -28.36
C ARG A 114 9.14 -37.79 -27.42
N TYR A 115 10.39 -37.42 -27.16
CA TYR A 115 11.04 -37.82 -25.93
C TYR A 115 10.14 -37.26 -24.83
N GLY A 116 9.49 -38.17 -24.12
CA GLY A 116 8.37 -37.86 -23.25
C GLY A 116 8.66 -36.66 -22.38
N GLN A 117 7.85 -35.62 -22.54
CA GLN A 117 7.41 -34.86 -21.38
C GLN A 117 6.70 -35.89 -20.51
N SER A 118 7.52 -36.54 -19.69
CA SER A 118 7.10 -37.53 -18.72
C SER A 118 5.97 -36.90 -17.95
N SER A 119 4.82 -37.55 -18.10
CA SER A 119 3.81 -37.78 -17.07
C SER A 119 3.80 -36.70 -16.00
N SER A 120 2.72 -35.94 -15.95
CA SER A 120 2.12 -35.46 -14.70
C SER A 120 2.32 -36.53 -13.63
N SER A 121 3.44 -36.47 -12.91
CA SER A 121 3.78 -37.48 -11.93
C SER A 121 2.84 -37.16 -10.79
N SER A 122 1.94 -38.10 -10.48
CA SER A 122 0.96 -38.00 -9.39
C SER A 122 1.57 -37.36 -8.13
N SER A 123 2.85 -37.63 -7.87
CA SER A 123 3.69 -37.00 -6.85
C SER A 123 3.65 -35.46 -6.85
N SER A 124 3.99 -34.80 -7.97
CA SER A 124 4.08 -33.32 -8.02
C SER A 124 2.75 -32.61 -7.76
N PHE A 125 1.62 -33.25 -8.07
CA PHE A 125 0.28 -32.71 -7.78
C PHE A 125 -0.09 -32.88 -6.30
N LEU A 126 0.25 -34.02 -5.70
CA LEU A 126 0.04 -34.27 -4.27
C LEU A 126 0.87 -33.29 -3.42
N ASP A 127 2.12 -33.03 -3.81
CA ASP A 127 3.00 -32.07 -3.14
C ASP A 127 2.38 -30.66 -3.13
N LEU A 128 1.82 -30.23 -4.27
CA LEU A 128 1.13 -28.94 -4.36
C LEU A 128 -0.17 -28.89 -3.54
N GLN A 129 -0.93 -29.99 -3.51
CA GLN A 129 -2.15 -30.08 -2.70
C GLN A 129 -1.83 -30.00 -1.20
N GLU A 130 -0.75 -30.63 -0.76
CA GLU A 130 -0.26 -30.54 0.61
C GLU A 130 0.18 -29.12 0.94
N GLN A 131 0.96 -28.48 0.06
CA GLN A 131 1.40 -27.09 0.24
C GLN A 131 0.23 -26.11 0.39
N LEU A 132 -0.85 -26.28 -0.38
CA LEU A 132 -2.05 -25.45 -0.26
C LEU A 132 -2.76 -25.63 1.09
N LYS A 133 -2.86 -26.88 1.59
CA LYS A 133 -3.45 -27.15 2.91
C LYS A 133 -2.59 -26.55 4.03
N GLU A 134 -1.27 -26.66 3.91
CA GLU A 134 -0.36 -26.06 4.88
C GLU A 134 -0.43 -24.52 4.87
N ALA A 135 -0.53 -23.91 3.69
CA ALA A 135 -0.69 -22.47 3.56
C ALA A 135 -1.99 -22.00 4.22
N GLN A 136 -3.09 -22.73 4.01
CA GLN A 136 -4.37 -22.46 4.68
C GLN A 136 -4.25 -22.56 6.21
N ARG A 137 -3.60 -23.62 6.73
CA ARG A 137 -3.35 -23.77 8.16
C ARG A 137 -2.56 -22.59 8.73
N LYS A 138 -1.53 -22.12 8.03
CA LYS A 138 -0.72 -20.96 8.46
C LYS A 138 -1.51 -19.66 8.47
N ILE A 139 -2.41 -19.45 7.50
CA ILE A 139 -3.30 -18.27 7.47
C ILE A 139 -4.24 -18.29 8.68
N GLU A 140 -4.85 -19.43 8.96
CA GLU A 140 -5.78 -19.58 10.09
C GLU A 140 -5.07 -19.36 11.44
N GLU A 141 -3.87 -19.91 11.61
CA GLU A 141 -3.06 -19.70 12.81
C GLU A 141 -2.69 -18.22 13.01
N GLN A 142 -2.28 -17.52 11.94
CA GLN A 142 -2.01 -16.09 12.01
C GLN A 142 -3.27 -15.27 12.31
N ALA A 143 -4.43 -15.64 11.75
CA ALA A 143 -5.69 -14.99 12.03
C ALA A 143 -6.07 -15.12 13.52
N ALA A 144 -5.95 -16.33 14.08
CA ALA A 144 -6.20 -16.58 15.50
C ALA A 144 -5.21 -15.83 16.41
N TYR A 145 -3.93 -15.73 16.02
CA TYR A 145 -2.94 -14.95 16.76
C TYR A 145 -3.27 -13.44 16.75
N ASN A 146 -3.63 -12.90 15.59
CA ASN A 146 -4.04 -11.50 15.47
C ASN A 146 -5.27 -11.19 16.32
N GLU A 147 -6.27 -12.08 16.31
CA GLU A 147 -7.47 -11.94 17.14
C GLU A 147 -7.13 -11.92 18.63
N ARG A 148 -6.22 -12.79 19.10
CA ARG A 148 -5.74 -12.76 20.49
C ARG A 148 -5.10 -11.42 20.82
N ARG A 149 -4.22 -10.90 19.97
CA ARG A 149 -3.54 -9.62 20.20
C ARG A 149 -4.52 -8.45 20.21
N ASP A 150 -5.48 -8.43 19.29
CA ASP A 150 -6.52 -7.40 19.25
C ASP A 150 -7.45 -7.47 20.48
N SER A 151 -7.73 -8.68 20.99
CA SER A 151 -8.48 -8.87 22.23
C SER A 151 -7.73 -8.36 23.47
N GLU A 152 -6.41 -8.57 23.52
CA GLU A 152 -5.55 -8.07 24.59
C GLU A 152 -5.46 -6.54 24.55
N ASP A 153 -5.32 -5.96 23.35
CA ASP A 153 -5.33 -4.50 23.15
C ASP A 153 -6.67 -3.88 23.59
N ALA A 154 -7.78 -4.54 23.26
CA ALA A 154 -9.11 -4.13 23.69
C ALA A 154 -9.25 -4.22 25.22
N ALA A 155 -8.74 -5.27 25.85
CA ALA A 155 -8.76 -5.44 27.30
C ALA A 155 -7.94 -4.36 28.02
N ARG A 156 -6.70 -4.11 27.57
CA ARG A 156 -5.84 -3.05 28.12
C ARG A 156 -6.47 -1.66 28.00
N LYS A 157 -7.09 -1.37 26.84
CA LYS A 157 -7.83 -0.11 26.65
C LYS A 157 -9.03 -0.01 27.58
N ALA A 158 -9.79 -1.09 27.74
CA ALA A 158 -10.93 -1.12 28.65
C ALA A 158 -10.49 -0.88 30.11
N GLU A 159 -9.40 -1.51 30.55
CA GLU A 159 -8.84 -1.28 31.88
C GLU A 159 -8.40 0.17 32.08
N GLN A 160 -7.66 0.74 31.11
CA GLN A 160 -7.24 2.14 31.18
C GLN A 160 -8.44 3.10 31.25
N THR A 161 -9.51 2.82 30.51
CA THR A 161 -10.74 3.63 30.58
C THR A 161 -11.43 3.55 31.94
N ARG A 162 -11.41 2.39 32.61
CA ARG A 162 -11.95 2.22 33.97
C ARG A 162 -11.12 2.99 34.99
N ALA A 163 -9.80 2.84 34.94
CA ALA A 163 -8.89 3.58 35.82
C ALA A 163 -9.05 5.11 35.65
N ALA A 164 -9.19 5.59 34.41
CA ALA A 164 -9.44 7.00 34.14
C ALA A 164 -10.80 7.47 34.69
N ALA A 165 -11.85 6.65 34.60
CA ALA A 165 -13.16 6.97 35.17
C ALA A 165 -13.11 7.08 36.70
N GLU A 166 -12.44 6.15 37.38
CA GLU A 166 -12.26 6.20 38.84
C GLU A 166 -11.45 7.42 39.30
N GLN A 167 -10.38 7.75 38.58
CA GLN A 167 -9.60 8.96 38.85
C GLN A 167 -10.44 10.22 38.65
N LYS A 168 -11.26 10.26 37.59
CA LYS A 168 -12.16 11.38 37.31
C LYS A 168 -13.16 11.60 38.45
N ASP A 169 -13.68 10.55 39.06
CA ASP A 169 -14.61 10.68 40.19
C ASP A 169 -13.92 11.19 41.46
N LYS A 170 -12.70 10.71 41.75
CA LYS A 170 -11.86 11.28 42.83
C LYS A 170 -11.59 12.77 42.60
N LEU A 171 -11.29 13.16 41.36
CA LEU A 171 -11.02 14.55 40.99
C LEU A 171 -12.26 15.44 41.17
N LYS A 172 -13.46 14.95 40.82
CA LYS A 172 -14.73 15.66 41.12
C LYS A 172 -14.93 15.86 42.62
N HIS A 173 -14.64 14.86 43.43
CA HIS A 173 -14.76 14.97 44.88
C HIS A 173 -13.79 16.00 45.46
N LEU A 174 -12.52 15.94 45.05
CA LEU A 174 -11.51 16.93 45.46
C LEU A 174 -11.90 18.35 45.01
N SER A 175 -12.42 18.51 43.79
CA SER A 175 -12.92 19.80 43.31
C SER A 175 -14.07 20.36 44.17
N LEU A 176 -14.95 19.49 44.67
CA LEU A 176 -16.02 19.91 45.58
C LEU A 176 -15.47 20.36 46.94
N VAL A 177 -14.50 19.63 47.49
CA VAL A 177 -13.82 20.00 48.74
C VAL A 177 -13.07 21.33 48.59
N GLU A 178 -12.36 21.51 47.47
CA GLU A 178 -11.67 22.76 47.15
C GLU A 178 -12.66 23.94 47.12
N LYS A 179 -13.83 23.76 46.48
CA LYS A 179 -14.86 24.80 46.43
C LYS A 179 -15.37 25.17 47.82
N TYR A 180 -15.60 24.18 48.69
CA TYR A 180 -16.04 24.42 50.06
C TYR A 180 -14.98 25.18 50.86
N LEU A 181 -13.72 24.73 50.82
CA LEU A 181 -12.62 25.35 51.56
C LEU A 181 -12.39 26.81 51.14
N ARG A 182 -12.46 27.11 49.85
CA ARG A 182 -12.38 28.50 49.35
C ARG A 182 -13.49 29.41 49.90
N GLN A 183 -14.65 28.84 50.26
CA GLN A 183 -15.78 29.60 50.78
C GLN A 183 -15.72 29.77 52.30
N THR A 184 -15.19 28.79 53.02
CA THR A 184 -15.23 28.77 54.49
C THR A 184 -13.94 29.23 55.15
N ASP A 185 -12.79 29.06 54.50
CA ASP A 185 -11.47 29.27 55.12
C ASP A 185 -10.62 30.32 54.35
N PRO A 186 -10.42 31.52 54.93
CA PRO A 186 -9.52 32.53 54.38
C PRO A 186 -8.04 32.10 54.35
N HIS A 187 -7.58 31.31 55.33
CA HIS A 187 -6.18 30.88 55.40
C HIS A 187 -5.81 29.88 54.30
N PHE A 188 -6.79 29.11 53.83
CA PHE A 188 -6.64 28.24 52.67
C PHE A 188 -6.31 29.02 51.39
N LEU A 189 -6.85 30.23 51.23
CA LEU A 189 -6.55 31.09 50.07
C LEU A 189 -5.09 31.57 50.09
N ASP A 190 -4.61 32.00 51.25
CA ASP A 190 -3.20 32.40 51.44
C ASP A 190 -2.24 31.23 51.20
N PHE A 191 -2.61 30.03 51.68
CA PHE A 191 -1.85 28.81 51.42
C PHE A 191 -1.75 28.52 49.91
N MET A 192 -2.87 28.59 49.18
CA MET A 192 -2.87 28.34 47.74
C MET A 192 -2.12 29.40 46.94
N ALA A 193 -2.17 30.66 47.35
CA ALA A 193 -1.37 31.73 46.76
C ALA A 193 0.14 31.48 46.93
N THR A 194 0.54 30.93 48.07
CA THR A 194 1.93 30.61 48.38
C THR A 194 2.44 29.37 47.62
N HIS A 195 1.58 28.38 47.39
CA HIS A 195 1.98 27.07 46.85
C HIS A 195 1.64 26.86 45.36
N SER A 196 0.93 27.79 44.69
CA SER A 196 0.65 27.71 43.24
C SER A 196 1.81 28.17 42.35
N ALA A 197 2.92 28.63 42.92
CA ALA A 197 4.12 28.95 42.15
C ALA A 197 4.87 27.66 41.76
N PRO A 198 5.32 27.50 40.50
CA PRO A 198 5.99 26.28 40.06
C PRO A 198 7.33 26.13 40.78
N GLN A 199 7.47 25.09 41.60
CA GLN A 199 8.76 24.60 42.07
C GLN A 199 9.38 23.76 40.94
N ASP A 200 10.27 24.38 40.16
CA ASP A 200 11.16 23.69 39.22
C ASP A 200 12.19 22.85 40.01
N THR A 201 11.78 21.70 40.52
CA THR A 201 12.70 20.73 41.12
C THR A 201 13.38 19.95 39.99
N THR A 202 14.40 20.58 39.40
CA THR A 202 15.35 19.95 38.50
C THR A 202 16.15 18.92 39.28
N ASN A 203 15.77 17.64 39.17
CA ASN A 203 16.58 16.53 39.66
C ASN A 203 17.88 16.45 38.82
N PRO A 204 19.09 16.56 39.40
CA PRO A 204 20.31 16.27 38.65
C PRO A 204 20.41 14.76 38.44
N LEU A 205 20.17 14.34 37.20
CA LEU A 205 20.39 12.98 36.73
C LEU A 205 21.90 12.70 36.74
N SER A 206 22.31 11.72 37.54
CA SER A 206 23.68 11.19 37.58
C SER A 206 24.19 10.79 36.18
N PRO A 207 25.45 11.09 35.80
CA PRO A 207 25.98 10.69 34.51
C PRO A 207 26.36 9.20 34.51
N LEU A 208 25.87 8.46 33.50
CA LEU A 208 26.37 7.12 33.13
C LEU A 208 27.86 7.22 32.74
N PRO A 209 28.70 6.23 33.10
CA PRO A 209 30.11 6.22 32.70
C PRO A 209 30.23 5.96 31.18
N GLN A 210 30.96 6.84 30.51
CA GLN A 210 31.43 6.67 29.14
C GLN A 210 32.44 5.52 29.10
N ASN A 211 32.11 4.49 28.30
CA ASN A 211 33.10 3.57 27.78
C ASN A 211 33.46 4.04 26.37
N ASP A 212 34.75 4.21 26.12
CA ASP A 212 35.46 4.02 24.84
C ASP A 212 36.98 4.13 25.12
N PRO A 213 37.87 3.60 24.27
CA PRO A 213 37.66 2.83 23.03
C PRO A 213 38.07 1.35 23.10
#